data_AF-A0A1X7U8N5-F1
#
_entry.id   AF-A0A1X7U8N5-F1
#
_cell.length_a   1.000
_cell.length_b   1.000
_cell.length_c   1.000
_cell.angle_alpha   90.00
_cell.angle_beta   90.00
_cell.angle_gamma   90.00
#
_symmetry.space_group_name_H-M   'P 1'
#
loop_
_entity.id
_entity.type
_entity.pdbx_description
1 polymer ?
#
loop_
_entity_poly.entity_id
_entity_poly.type
_entity_poly.pdbx_seq_one_letter_code
_entity_poly.pdbx_strand_id
1 'polypeptide(L)' 'KVIYSAYIDGISLTHGNPRKHIWSLISGNSDVAISKCPCASNNLKSVPAFIGFHYYCESGCHNSGALPK' A
#
# COMPACT_ATOMS: atom_id res chain seq x y z
N LYS A 1 -3.42 -14.24 -11.87
CA LYS A 1 -2.08 -13.77 -11.45
C LYS A 1 -1.97 -13.97 -9.94
N VAL A 2 -1.02 -14.78 -9.49
CA VAL A 2 -0.96 -15.27 -8.11
C VAL A 2 -0.32 -14.21 -7.19
N ILE A 3 -0.89 -13.98 -6.01
CA ILE A 3 -0.61 -12.84 -5.10
C ILE A 3 0.67 -13.08 -4.24
N TYR A 4 1.45 -14.13 -4.48
CA TYR A 4 2.54 -14.52 -3.55
C TYR A 4 3.79 -13.63 -3.57
N SER A 5 3.96 -12.71 -4.53
CA SER A 5 5.19 -11.92 -4.65
C SER A 5 5.03 -10.40 -4.57
N ALA A 6 3.80 -9.90 -4.35
CA ALA A 6 3.53 -8.47 -4.22
C ALA A 6 2.93 -8.21 -2.84
N TYR A 7 3.71 -8.51 -1.79
CA TYR A 7 3.32 -8.18 -0.43
C TYR A 7 3.60 -6.69 -0.20
N ILE A 8 2.51 -5.95 -0.18
CA ILE A 8 2.43 -4.65 0.44
C ILE A 8 2.05 -4.92 1.89
N ASP A 9 2.66 -4.22 2.84
CA ASP A 9 2.23 -4.28 4.22
C ASP A 9 0.80 -3.73 4.29
N GLY A 10 -0.20 -4.59 4.52
CA GLY A 10 -1.61 -4.22 4.43
C GLY A 10 -2.59 -5.38 4.33
N ILE A 11 -3.83 -5.07 3.94
CA ILE A 11 -4.94 -6.03 3.84
C ILE A 11 -5.52 -5.95 2.44
N SER A 12 -5.82 -7.10 1.81
CA SER A 12 -6.46 -7.13 0.50
C SER A 12 -7.72 -8.00 0.53
N LEU A 13 -8.84 -7.42 0.10
CA LEU A 13 -10.11 -8.10 -0.08
C LEU A 13 -10.20 -8.66 -1.51
N THR A 14 -10.43 -9.96 -1.63
CA THR A 14 -10.57 -10.65 -2.91
C THR A 14 -11.76 -11.59 -2.89
N HIS A 15 -12.35 -11.87 -4.05
CA HIS A 15 -13.51 -12.75 -4.17
C HIS A 15 -13.47 -13.63 -5.43
N GLY A 16 -14.06 -14.82 -5.35
CA GLY A 16 -14.28 -15.73 -6.48
C GLY A 16 -13.15 -16.72 -6.76
N ASN A 17 -13.38 -17.56 -7.78
CA ASN A 17 -12.43 -18.54 -8.30
C ASN A 17 -12.42 -18.48 -9.85
N PRO A 18 -11.39 -17.90 -10.50
CA PRO A 18 -10.17 -17.34 -9.91
C PRO A 18 -10.41 -16.04 -9.12
N ARG A 19 -9.55 -15.76 -8.14
CA ARG A 19 -9.64 -14.58 -7.25
C ARG A 19 -9.59 -13.29 -8.05
N LYS A 20 -10.59 -12.43 -7.84
CA LYS A 20 -10.64 -11.05 -8.34
C LYS A 20 -10.37 -10.08 -7.19
N HIS A 21 -9.58 -9.05 -7.46
CA HIS A 21 -9.33 -7.97 -6.51
C HIS A 21 -10.60 -7.12 -6.35
N ILE A 22 -10.92 -6.76 -5.10
CA ILE A 22 -12.01 -5.83 -4.78
C ILE A 22 -11.42 -4.53 -4.24
N TRP A 23 -10.57 -4.64 -3.22
CA TRP A 23 -10.04 -3.47 -2.53
C TRP A 23 -8.78 -3.83 -1.72
N SER A 24 -7.89 -2.86 -1.50
CA SER A 24 -6.71 -3.01 -0.63
C SER A 24 -6.51 -1.85 0.34
N LEU A 25 -6.19 -2.16 1.60
CA LEU A 25 -5.54 -1.24 2.54
C LEU A 25 -4.03 -1.38 2.37
N ILE A 26 -3.35 -0.27 2.22
CA ILE A 26 -1.89 -0.21 2.10
C ILE A 26 -1.35 0.62 3.26
N SER A 27 -0.37 0.08 3.99
CA SER A 27 0.29 0.79 5.08
C SER A 27 1.69 1.26 4.68
N GLY A 28 1.97 2.53 4.97
CA GLY A 28 3.28 3.14 4.89
C GLY A 28 3.86 3.41 6.27
N ASN A 29 5.18 3.55 6.34
CA ASN A 29 5.84 3.95 7.59
C ASN A 29 5.57 5.42 7.91
N SER A 30 5.60 6.28 6.89
CA SER A 30 5.34 7.73 6.99
C SER A 30 4.84 8.25 5.67
N ASP A 31 3.88 9.17 5.69
CA ASP A 31 3.42 9.98 4.55
C ASP A 31 4.25 11.25 4.33
N VAL A 32 5.03 11.66 5.34
CA VAL A 32 5.95 12.81 5.26
C VAL A 32 7.13 12.52 4.32
N ALA A 33 7.69 11.31 4.40
CA ALA A 33 8.77 10.88 3.53
C ALA A 33 8.21 10.06 2.36
N ILE A 34 8.23 10.64 1.15
CA ILE A 34 7.72 9.99 -0.09
C ILE A 34 8.27 8.57 -0.28
N SER A 35 9.55 8.34 0.04
CA SER A 35 10.19 7.02 -0.06
C SER A 35 9.67 5.99 0.95
N LYS A 36 8.97 6.43 2.00
CA LYS A 36 8.40 5.62 3.09
C LYS A 36 6.89 5.41 2.96
N CYS A 37 6.25 6.08 1.99
CA CYS A 37 4.85 5.90 1.63
C CYS A 37 4.75 5.16 0.29
N PRO A 38 4.35 3.87 0.26
CA PRO A 38 4.24 3.10 -0.98
C PRO A 38 3.17 3.66 -1.96
N CYS A 39 2.29 4.53 -1.49
CA CYS A 39 1.28 5.20 -2.31
C CYS A 39 1.70 6.59 -2.79
N ALA A 40 2.83 7.11 -2.33
CA ALA A 40 3.28 8.42 -2.76
C ALA A 40 3.69 8.39 -4.24
N SER A 41 3.21 9.38 -4.99
CA SER A 41 3.60 9.60 -6.38
C SER A 41 5.13 9.64 -6.49
N ASN A 42 5.70 8.84 -7.39
CA ASN A 42 7.15 8.67 -7.63
C ASN A 42 7.92 7.80 -6.61
N ASN A 43 7.26 7.00 -5.75
CA ASN A 43 7.99 6.01 -4.95
C ASN A 43 8.43 4.80 -5.81
N LEU A 44 9.65 4.31 -5.60
CA LEU A 44 10.18 3.06 -6.16
C LEU A 44 9.34 1.83 -5.76
N LYS A 45 8.68 1.88 -4.59
CA LYS A 45 7.74 0.86 -4.11
C LYS A 45 6.29 1.24 -4.39
N SER A 46 6.00 1.65 -5.63
CA SER A 46 4.66 2.06 -6.07
C SER A 46 3.63 0.93 -5.92
N VAL A 47 2.37 1.31 -5.76
CA VAL A 47 1.23 0.40 -5.69
C VAL A 47 1.22 -0.54 -6.91
N PRO A 48 1.23 -1.87 -6.71
CA PRO A 48 1.15 -2.84 -7.79
C PRO A 48 -0.06 -2.60 -8.71
N ALA A 49 0.19 -2.67 -10.02
CA ALA A 49 -0.82 -2.37 -11.03
C ALA A 49 -2.11 -3.22 -10.95
N PHE A 50 -2.09 -4.38 -10.29
CA PHE A 50 -3.29 -5.22 -10.14
C PHE A 50 -4.33 -4.65 -9.16
N ILE A 51 -3.93 -3.70 -8.30
CA ILE A 51 -4.81 -3.03 -7.33
C ILE A 51 -5.63 -1.92 -7.99
N GLY A 52 -5.09 -1.32 -9.06
CA GLY A 52 -5.74 -0.23 -9.79
C GLY A 52 -6.02 0.96 -8.88
N PHE A 53 -7.27 1.44 -8.88
CA PHE A 53 -7.73 2.59 -8.09
C PHE A 53 -8.54 2.19 -6.85
N HIS A 54 -8.67 0.89 -6.57
CA HIS A 54 -9.48 0.40 -5.45
C HIS A 54 -8.62 0.16 -4.21
N TYR A 55 -8.08 1.24 -3.64
CA TYR A 55 -7.27 1.14 -2.43
C TYR A 55 -7.35 2.38 -1.56
N TYR A 56 -6.94 2.21 -0.31
CA TYR A 56 -6.69 3.31 0.62
C TYR A 56 -5.29 3.19 1.20
N CYS A 57 -4.63 4.33 1.41
CA CYS A 57 -3.30 4.39 1.99
C CYS A 57 -3.35 5.02 3.37
N GLU A 58 -2.75 4.34 4.34
CA GLU A 58 -2.59 4.83 5.71
C GLU A 58 -1.10 4.87 6.06
N SER A 59 -0.70 5.77 6.97
CA SER A 59 0.67 5.79 7.48
C SER A 59 0.73 5.93 9.00
N GLY A 60 1.81 5.45 9.61
CA GLY A 60 1.97 5.55 11.07
C GLY A 60 2.52 6.89 11.55
N CYS A 61 3.19 7.65 10.68
CA CYS A 61 3.90 8.88 11.06
C CYS A 61 3.54 10.03 10.12
N HIS A 62 2.72 10.95 10.66
CA HIS A 62 2.16 12.14 9.98
C HIS A 62 2.92 13.46 10.27
N ASN A 63 4.02 13.42 11.03
CA ASN A 63 4.72 14.62 11.46
C ASN A 63 6.22 14.53 11.19
N SER A 64 6.79 15.58 10.59
CA SER A 64 8.22 15.74 10.32
C SER A 64 9.09 15.74 11.58
N GLY A 65 8.50 15.96 12.77
CA GLY A 65 9.20 15.97 14.06
C GLY A 65 9.02 14.73 14.94
N ALA A 66 8.17 13.78 14.54
CA ALA A 66 8.00 12.53 15.28
C ALA A 66 9.04 11.51 14.78
N LEU A 67 10.18 11.43 15.46
CA LEU A 67 11.08 10.29 15.32
C LEU A 67 10.26 9.01 15.56
N PRO A 68 10.38 7.96 14.71
CA PRO A 68 9.77 6.68 15.00
C PRO A 68 10.33 6.22 16.36
N LYS A 69 9.42 5.98 17.30
CA LYS A 69 9.77 5.44 18.62
C LYS A 69 10.39 4.05 18.48
#